data_AF-A0A5D6XZM1-F1
#
_entry.id   AF-A0A5D6XZM1-F1
#
_cell.length_a   1.000
_cell.length_b   1.000
_cell.length_c   1.000
_cell.angle_alpha   90.00
_cell.angle_beta   90.00
_cell.angle_gamma   90.00
#
_symmetry.space_group_name_H-M   'P 1'
#
loop_
_entity.id
_entity.type
_entity.pdbx_description
1 polymer ?
#
loop_
_entity_poly.entity_id
_entity_poly.type
_entity_poly.pdbx_seq_one_letter_code
_entity_poly.pdbx_strand_id
1 'polypeptide(L)'
;MTDNGTHLRTDVIAQATSRLGITDRLSPVYAPWLNGAVERVNRDILQVARVMLLEAKLYVRNWDFVLPVVQTCINHSAVVSLDNRSPIEVFTGLSPPPLLRMVTIQHDDRTQVLEPRPKAAERQLQHVREKLECMHTAAVAARINKQ
;
A
#
# COMPACT_ATOMS: atom_id res chain seq x y z
N MET A 1 2.96 -19.26 -4.72
CA MET A 1 2.77 -19.58 -6.15
C MET A 1 3.28 -18.40 -6.93
N THR A 2 4.15 -18.65 -7.90
CA THR A 2 4.96 -17.65 -8.62
C THR A 2 4.76 -17.79 -10.11
N ASP A 3 5.11 -16.78 -10.90
CA ASP A 3 5.14 -16.93 -12.34
C ASP A 3 6.29 -17.85 -12.79
N ASN A 4 6.31 -18.21 -14.08
CA ASN A 4 7.36 -19.05 -14.66
C ASN A 4 8.60 -18.24 -15.06
N GLY A 5 8.88 -17.12 -14.36
CA GLY A 5 10.07 -16.31 -14.57
C GLY A 5 11.34 -17.15 -14.37
N THR A 6 12.31 -17.00 -15.28
CA THR A 6 13.56 -17.77 -15.25
C THR A 6 14.34 -17.62 -13.94
N HIS A 7 14.29 -16.44 -13.33
CA HIS A 7 14.90 -16.14 -12.04
C HIS A 7 14.22 -16.85 -10.85
N LEU A 8 12.94 -17.20 -10.97
CA LEU A 8 12.19 -17.98 -9.96
C LEU A 8 12.35 -19.48 -10.20
N ARG A 9 12.56 -19.89 -11.45
CA ARG A 9 12.82 -21.28 -11.86
C ARG A 9 14.32 -21.61 -11.92
N THR A 10 15.05 -21.28 -10.85
CA THR A 10 16.49 -21.57 -10.75
C THR A 10 16.74 -22.58 -9.63
N ASP A 11 17.77 -23.43 -9.80
CA ASP A 11 18.16 -24.44 -8.80
C ASP A 11 18.46 -23.83 -7.43
N VAL A 12 18.95 -22.59 -7.39
CA VAL A 12 19.17 -21.82 -6.15
C VAL A 12 17.85 -21.62 -5.40
N ILE A 13 16.76 -21.25 -6.08
CA ILE A 13 15.44 -21.09 -5.47
C ILE A 13 14.91 -22.45 -5.01
N ALA A 14 15.05 -23.50 -5.82
CA ALA A 14 14.63 -24.85 -5.44
C ALA A 14 15.35 -25.37 -4.20
N GLN A 15 16.66 -25.13 -4.09
CA GLN A 15 17.43 -25.49 -2.90
C GLN A 15 17.04 -24.66 -1.68
N ALA A 16 16.81 -23.35 -1.86
CA ALA A 16 16.39 -22.47 -0.77
C ALA A 16 15.00 -22.86 -0.23
N THR A 17 14.02 -23.09 -1.11
CA THR A 17 12.66 -23.49 -0.72
C THR A 17 12.66 -24.87 -0.06
N SER A 18 13.43 -25.82 -0.59
CA SER A 18 13.61 -27.15 0.04
C SER A 18 14.16 -27.05 1.47
N ARG A 19 15.22 -26.24 1.68
CA ARG A 19 15.81 -26.04 3.02
C ARG A 19 14.87 -25.32 3.99
N LEU A 20 14.02 -24.43 3.49
CA LEU A 20 13.03 -23.70 4.29
C LEU A 20 11.72 -24.49 4.48
N GLY A 21 11.59 -25.69 3.91
CA GLY A 21 10.35 -26.48 3.96
C GLY A 21 9.19 -25.86 3.16
N ILE A 22 9.49 -24.96 2.23
CA ILE A 22 8.50 -24.25 1.41
C ILE A 22 8.20 -25.09 0.16
N THR A 23 6.92 -25.37 -0.09
CA THR A 23 6.50 -25.95 -1.38
C THR A 23 6.44 -24.85 -2.43
N ASP A 24 7.41 -24.85 -3.35
CA ASP A 24 7.35 -23.96 -4.50
C ASP A 24 6.29 -24.44 -5.51
N ARG A 25 5.49 -23.51 -6.04
CA ARG A 25 4.45 -23.79 -7.03
C ARG A 25 4.53 -22.72 -8.12
N LEU A 26 4.81 -23.14 -9.34
CA LEU A 26 4.77 -22.26 -10.51
C LEU A 26 3.36 -22.22 -11.09
N SER A 27 2.94 -21.04 -11.55
CA SER A 27 1.67 -20.88 -12.26
C SER A 27 1.70 -21.68 -13.58
N PRO A 28 0.59 -22.31 -13.99
CA PRO A 28 0.50 -22.97 -15.29
C PRO A 28 0.83 -22.02 -16.43
N VAL A 29 1.45 -22.54 -17.50
CA VAL A 29 1.66 -21.77 -18.72
C VAL A 29 0.30 -21.33 -19.26
N TYR A 30 0.20 -20.08 -19.73
CA TYR A 30 -1.03 -19.44 -20.21
C TYR A 30 -2.09 -19.15 -19.14
N ALA A 31 -1.73 -19.11 -17.85
CA ALA A 31 -2.64 -18.75 -16.76
C ALA A 31 -2.27 -17.45 -16.01
N PRO A 32 -2.07 -16.31 -16.70
CA PRO A 32 -1.62 -15.06 -16.08
C PRO A 32 -2.60 -14.48 -15.05
N TRP A 33 -3.89 -14.82 -15.15
CA TRP A 33 -4.91 -14.33 -14.21
C TRP A 33 -4.67 -14.80 -12.76
N LEU A 34 -3.96 -15.92 -12.54
CA LEU A 34 -3.63 -16.37 -11.18
C LEU A 34 -2.67 -15.40 -10.47
N ASN A 35 -1.80 -14.72 -11.23
CA ASN A 35 -0.90 -13.69 -10.69
C ASN A 35 -1.53 -12.29 -10.76
N GLY A 36 -2.69 -12.15 -11.40
CA GLY A 36 -3.38 -10.87 -11.60
C GLY A 36 -3.75 -10.15 -10.31
N ALA A 37 -3.95 -10.87 -9.20
CA ALA A 37 -4.15 -10.25 -7.89
C ALA A 37 -2.89 -9.52 -7.41
N VAL A 38 -1.73 -10.18 -7.47
CA VAL A 38 -0.43 -9.60 -7.10
C VAL A 38 -0.06 -8.46 -8.05
N GLU A 39 -0.31 -8.62 -9.35
CA GLU A 39 -0.07 -7.57 -10.34
C GLU A 39 -0.91 -6.31 -10.09
N ARG A 40 -2.19 -6.46 -9.72
CA ARG A 40 -3.05 -5.32 -9.34
C ARG A 40 -2.46 -4.59 -8.13
N VAL A 41 -2.16 -5.32 -7.06
CA VAL A 41 -1.57 -4.75 -5.85
C VAL A 41 -0.24 -4.04 -6.16
N ASN A 42 0.61 -4.63 -7.00
CA ASN A 42 1.87 -4.01 -7.41
C ASN A 42 1.66 -2.72 -8.20
N ARG A 43 0.64 -2.65 -9.06
CA ARG A 43 0.29 -1.39 -9.76
C ARG A 43 -0.15 -0.32 -8.76
N ASP A 44 -0.98 -0.67 -7.79
CA ASP A 44 -1.46 0.26 -6.77
C ASP A 44 -0.31 0.77 -5.90
N ILE A 45 0.58 -0.12 -5.45
CA ILE A 45 1.80 0.24 -4.70
C ILE A 45 2.65 1.24 -5.49
N LEU A 46 2.92 0.95 -6.77
CA LEU A 46 3.72 1.84 -7.61
C LEU A 46 3.05 3.19 -7.85
N GLN A 47 1.72 3.21 -8.01
CA GLN A 47 0.98 4.45 -8.20
C GLN A 47 1.06 5.33 -6.94
N VAL A 48 0.80 4.76 -5.76
CA VAL A 48 0.88 5.49 -4.49
C VAL A 48 2.32 5.95 -4.21
N ALA A 49 3.31 5.09 -4.43
CA ALA A 49 4.71 5.45 -4.22
C ALA A 49 5.16 6.62 -5.13
N ARG A 50 4.74 6.62 -6.40
CA ARG A 50 5.03 7.73 -7.33
C ARG A 50 4.39 9.04 -6.88
N VAL A 51 3.13 9.00 -6.43
CA VAL A 51 2.43 10.19 -5.92
C VAL A 51 3.14 10.71 -4.66
N MET A 52 3.48 9.83 -3.71
CA MET A 52 4.20 10.23 -2.49
C MET A 52 5.57 10.85 -2.78
N LEU A 53 6.34 10.28 -3.71
CA LEU A 53 7.62 10.87 -4.15
C LEU A 53 7.43 12.27 -4.75
N LEU A 54 6.39 12.46 -5.57
CA LEU A 54 6.09 13.75 -6.20
C LEU A 54 5.67 14.79 -5.17
N GLU A 55 4.74 14.45 -4.28
CA GLU A 55 4.23 15.33 -3.22
C GLU A 55 5.33 15.72 -2.24
N ALA A 56 6.19 14.77 -1.86
CA ALA A 56 7.33 15.01 -0.98
C ALA A 56 8.51 15.70 -1.69
N LYS A 57 8.41 15.96 -3.01
CA LYS A 57 9.48 16.51 -3.86
C LYS A 57 10.79 15.72 -3.74
N LEU A 58 10.68 14.40 -3.57
CA LEU A 58 11.80 13.49 -3.45
C LEU A 58 12.22 12.97 -4.83
N TYR A 59 13.51 12.71 -4.98
CA TYR A 59 14.02 12.09 -6.20
C TYR A 59 13.62 10.61 -6.25
N VAL A 60 13.41 10.07 -7.46
CA VAL A 60 12.94 8.68 -7.65
C VAL A 60 13.88 7.65 -7.02
N ARG A 61 15.18 7.96 -6.86
CA ARG A 61 16.13 7.06 -6.16
C ARG A 61 15.83 6.89 -4.67
N ASN A 62 15.07 7.80 -4.07
CA ASN A 62 14.65 7.74 -2.67
C ASN A 62 13.37 6.90 -2.48
N TRP A 63 13.10 5.97 -3.40
CA TRP A 63 11.92 5.09 -3.32
C TRP A 63 11.93 4.21 -2.07
N ASP A 64 13.11 3.89 -1.55
CA ASP A 64 13.37 3.10 -0.35
C ASP A 64 12.80 3.74 0.92
N PHE A 65 12.72 5.07 0.99
CA PHE A 65 12.08 5.78 2.09
C PHE A 65 10.55 5.70 2.03
N VAL A 66 9.99 5.67 0.82
CA VAL A 66 8.54 5.73 0.59
C VAL A 66 7.91 4.34 0.66
N LEU A 67 8.61 3.30 0.20
CA LEU A 67 8.06 1.95 0.12
C LEU A 67 7.54 1.42 1.47
N PRO A 68 8.28 1.55 2.60
CA PRO A 68 7.81 1.10 3.91
C PRO A 68 6.56 1.86 4.37
N VAL A 69 6.44 3.15 4.02
CA VAL A 69 5.26 3.97 4.34
C VAL A 69 4.05 3.43 3.58
N VAL A 70 4.19 3.20 2.26
CA VAL A 70 3.13 2.64 1.43
C VAL A 70 2.69 1.27 1.93
N GLN A 71 3.65 0.38 2.24
CA GLN A 71 3.36 -0.94 2.78
C GLN A 71 2.61 -0.86 4.13
N THR A 72 3.02 0.05 5.01
CA THR A 72 2.37 0.27 6.31
C THR A 72 0.92 0.72 6.11
N CYS A 73 0.69 1.69 5.20
CA CYS A 73 -0.65 2.15 4.86
C CYS A 73 -1.53 1.01 4.34
N ILE A 74 -1.04 0.20 3.39
CA ILE A 74 -1.83 -0.90 2.81
C ILE A 74 -2.17 -1.96 3.87
N ASN A 75 -1.21 -2.34 4.72
CA ASN A 75 -1.42 -3.41 5.70
C ASN A 75 -2.32 -3.01 6.88
N HIS A 76 -2.43 -1.72 7.19
CA HIS A 76 -3.24 -1.22 8.32
C HIS A 76 -4.53 -0.51 7.88
N SER A 77 -4.76 -0.33 6.58
CA SER A 77 -6.01 0.25 6.10
C SER A 77 -7.10 -0.80 6.01
N ALA A 78 -8.26 -0.51 6.58
CA ALA A 78 -9.44 -1.34 6.44
C ALA A 78 -9.92 -1.37 4.99
N VAL A 79 -10.32 -2.56 4.52
CA VAL A 79 -10.88 -2.74 3.17
C VAL A 79 -12.21 -3.49 3.24
N VAL A 80 -13.17 -3.08 2.41
CA VAL A 80 -14.53 -3.65 2.39
C VAL A 80 -14.52 -5.16 2.11
N SER A 81 -13.60 -5.62 1.25
CA SER A 81 -13.45 -7.04 0.92
C SER A 81 -13.02 -7.93 2.11
N LEU A 82 -12.50 -7.33 3.19
CA LEU A 82 -12.10 -8.01 4.41
C LEU A 82 -13.06 -7.71 5.59
N ASP A 83 -14.33 -7.41 5.28
CA ASP A 83 -15.34 -7.06 6.29
C ASP A 83 -14.94 -5.81 7.09
N ASN A 84 -14.45 -4.79 6.39
CA ASN A 84 -13.93 -3.54 6.96
C ASN A 84 -12.79 -3.72 7.98
N ARG A 85 -12.04 -4.82 7.87
CA ARG A 85 -10.80 -5.04 8.63
C ARG A 85 -9.58 -4.80 7.77
N SER A 86 -8.47 -4.48 8.42
CA SER A 86 -7.16 -4.33 7.80
C SER A 86 -6.48 -5.70 7.61
N PRO A 87 -5.59 -5.84 6.60
CA PRO A 87 -4.83 -7.07 6.41
C PRO A 87 -4.05 -7.53 7.65
N ILE A 88 -3.50 -6.59 8.44
CA ILE A 88 -2.76 -6.93 9.66
C ILE A 88 -3.66 -7.51 10.76
N GLU A 89 -4.90 -7.02 10.88
CA GLU A 89 -5.90 -7.60 11.80
C GLU A 89 -6.25 -9.02 11.39
N VAL A 90 -6.45 -9.26 10.10
CA VAL A 90 -6.77 -10.59 9.58
C VAL A 90 -5.59 -11.56 9.75
N PHE A 91 -4.36 -11.06 9.55
CA PHE A 91 -3.15 -11.87 9.65
C PHE A 91 -2.77 -12.20 11.10
N THR A 92 -2.91 -11.25 12.03
CA THR A 92 -2.45 -11.41 13.42
C THR A 92 -3.56 -11.74 14.41
N GLY A 93 -4.81 -11.45 14.07
CA GLY A 93 -5.94 -11.49 15.00
C GLY A 93 -5.95 -10.35 16.04
N LEU A 94 -5.02 -9.41 15.97
CA LEU A 94 -4.87 -8.30 16.90
C LEU A 94 -5.41 -7.00 16.29
N SER A 95 -5.90 -6.09 17.14
CA SER A 95 -6.25 -4.74 16.69
C SER A 95 -5.01 -4.01 16.14
N PRO A 96 -5.14 -3.25 15.05
CA PRO A 96 -4.02 -2.66 14.37
C PRO A 96 -3.51 -1.48 15.20
N PRO A 97 -2.18 -1.34 15.37
CA PRO A 97 -1.65 -0.13 15.99
C PRO A 97 -1.99 1.10 15.12
N PRO A 98 -2.16 2.28 15.74
CA PRO A 98 -2.45 3.49 14.99
C PRO A 98 -1.31 3.82 14.01
N LEU A 99 -1.67 4.09 12.75
CA LEU A 99 -0.75 4.43 11.66
C LEU A 99 0.16 5.63 11.98
N LEU A 100 -0.37 6.60 12.73
CA LEU A 100 0.37 7.76 13.24
C LEU A 100 0.17 7.83 14.73
N ARG A 101 1.18 7.42 15.50
CA ARG A 101 1.17 7.51 16.96
C ARG A 101 1.56 8.89 17.47
N MET A 102 2.49 9.56 16.78
CA MET A 102 2.99 10.88 17.16
C MET A 102 3.23 11.71 15.90
N VAL A 103 2.86 12.99 15.96
CA VAL A 103 3.19 14.00 14.95
C VAL A 103 4.02 15.08 15.63
N THR A 104 5.22 15.32 15.11
CA THR A 104 6.07 16.41 15.59
C THR A 104 5.85 17.64 14.73
N ILE A 105 5.38 18.74 15.32
CA ILE A 105 5.27 20.03 14.67
C ILE A 105 6.47 20.88 15.11
N GLN A 106 7.22 21.40 14.14
CA GLN A 106 8.28 22.38 14.41
C GLN A 106 7.68 23.78 14.32
N HIS A 107 7.84 24.58 15.38
CA HIS A 107 7.46 25.99 15.40
C HIS A 107 8.54 26.80 16.10
N ASP A 108 9.13 27.77 15.40
CA ASP A 108 10.09 28.75 15.94
C ASP A 108 11.09 28.15 16.95
N ASP A 109 11.85 27.15 16.50
CA ASP A 109 12.89 26.42 17.26
C ASP A 109 12.40 25.46 18.35
N ARG A 110 11.08 25.20 18.44
CA ARG A 110 10.49 24.21 19.36
C ARG A 110 9.83 23.07 18.60
N THR A 111 10.21 21.85 18.98
CA THR A 111 9.53 20.62 18.53
C THR A 111 8.41 20.29 19.49
N GLN A 112 7.16 20.44 19.05
CA GLN A 112 6.00 20.00 19.80
C GLN A 112 5.58 18.60 19.33
N VAL A 113 5.54 17.64 20.24
CA VAL A 113 4.99 16.30 19.98
C VAL A 113 3.49 16.34 20.26
N LEU A 114 2.69 16.03 19.24
CA LEU A 114 1.24 15.90 19.34
C LEU A 114 0.86 14.44 19.15
N GLU A 115 0.06 13.90 20.07
CA GLU A 115 -0.63 12.65 19.83
C GLU A 115 -1.89 12.93 18.99
N PRO A 116 -1.99 12.36 17.77
CA PRO A 116 -3.18 12.52 16.94
C PRO A 116 -4.41 11.96 17.67
N ARG A 117 -5.45 12.78 17.80
CA ARG A 117 -6.76 12.36 18.34
C ARG A 117 -7.71 12.06 17.16
N PRO A 118 -7.76 10.81 16.66
CA PRO A 118 -8.48 10.48 15.43
C PRO A 118 -9.97 10.84 15.48
N LYS A 119 -10.65 10.62 16.62
CA LYS A 119 -12.06 11.00 16.81
C LYS A 119 -12.31 12.51 16.68
N ALA A 120 -11.36 13.34 17.11
CA ALA A 120 -11.49 14.79 17.01
C ALA A 120 -11.30 15.28 15.56
N ALA A 121 -10.44 14.59 14.80
CA ALA A 121 -10.16 14.89 13.39
C ALA A 121 -11.15 14.24 12.42
N GLU A 122 -12.03 13.35 12.89
CA GLU A 122 -12.88 12.50 12.04
C GLU A 122 -13.79 13.31 11.10
N ARG A 123 -14.38 14.41 11.58
CA ARG A 123 -15.17 15.33 10.74
C ARG A 123 -14.33 15.98 9.63
N GLN A 124 -13.12 16.39 9.96
CA GLN A 124 -12.22 17.05 9.00
C GLN A 124 -11.70 16.04 7.98
N LEU A 125 -11.35 14.83 8.42
CA LEU A 125 -10.97 13.72 7.55
C LEU A 125 -12.11 13.33 6.61
N GLN A 126 -13.34 13.27 7.12
CA GLN A 126 -14.52 12.99 6.30
C GLN A 126 -14.75 14.06 5.23
N HIS A 127 -14.63 15.34 5.60
CA HIS A 127 -14.72 16.45 4.64
C HIS A 127 -13.65 16.38 3.55
N VAL A 128 -12.41 16.03 3.90
CA VAL A 128 -11.32 15.86 2.93
C VAL A 128 -11.58 14.65 2.02
N ARG A 129 -12.09 13.54 2.56
CA ARG A 129 -12.47 12.35 1.77
C ARG A 129 -13.54 12.69 0.74
N GLU A 130 -14.61 13.36 1.15
CA GLU A 130 -15.69 13.78 0.25
C GLU A 130 -15.17 14.68 -0.88
N LYS A 131 -14.31 15.66 -0.55
CA LYS A 131 -13.68 16.51 -1.56
C LYS A 131 -12.80 15.71 -2.53
N LEU A 132 -12.02 14.76 -2.04
CA LEU A 132 -11.19 13.89 -2.89
C LEU A 132 -12.05 13.00 -3.79
N GLU A 133 -13.16 12.45 -3.29
CA GLU A 133 -14.11 11.68 -4.09
C GLU A 133 -14.74 12.53 -5.20
N CYS A 134 -15.15 13.76 -4.90
CA CYS A 134 -15.64 14.70 -5.90
C CYS A 134 -14.57 14.99 -6.97
N MET A 135 -13.33 15.27 -6.55
CA MET A 135 -12.22 15.51 -7.48
C MET A 135 -11.92 14.28 -8.35
N HIS A 136 -11.95 13.08 -7.76
CA HIS A 136 -11.71 11.83 -8.48
C HIS A 136 -12.80 11.58 -9.52
N THR A 137 -14.07 11.77 -9.14
CA THR A 137 -15.22 11.65 -10.04
C THR A 137 -15.11 12.62 -11.21
N ALA A 138 -14.75 13.88 -10.94
CA ALA A 138 -14.55 14.90 -11.98
C ALA A 138 -13.39 14.54 -12.92
N ALA A 139 -12.27 14.03 -12.39
CA ALA A 139 -11.12 13.60 -13.19
C ALA A 139 -11.45 12.40 -14.09
N VAL A 140 -12.23 11.43 -13.59
CA VAL A 140 -12.71 10.28 -14.37
C VAL A 140 -13.65 10.74 -15.49
N ALA A 141 -14.61 11.61 -15.19
CA ALA A 141 -15.52 12.17 -16.20
C ALA A 141 -14.77 12.94 -17.30
N ALA A 142 -13.78 13.77 -16.93
CA ALA A 142 -12.96 14.51 -17.88
C ALA A 142 -12.09 13.61 -18.77
N ARG A 143 -11.73 12.41 -18.28
CA ARG A 143 -10.98 11.41 -19.04
C ARG A 143 -11.87 10.66 -20.04
N ILE A 144 -13.13 10.39 -19.69
CA ILE A 144 -14.12 9.76 -20.58
C ILE A 144 -14.51 10.72 -21.72
N ASN A 145 -14.68 12.02 -21.44
CA ASN A 145 -15.06 13.03 -22.44
C ASN A 145 -13.92 13.42 -23.42
N LYS A 146 -12.71 12.86 -23.26
CA LYS A 146 -11.55 13.10 -24.15
C LYS A 146 -11.25 11.90 -25.08
N GLN A 147 -12.03 10.83 -25.01
CA GLN A 147 -12.03 9.71 -25.97
C GLN A 147 -13.19 9.88 -26.95
#